data_AF-A0A1M4WFG7-F1
#
_entry.id   AF-A0A1M4WFG7-F1
#
_cell.length_a   1.000
_cell.length_b   1.000
_cell.length_c   1.000
_cell.angle_alpha   90.00
_cell.angle_beta   90.00
_cell.angle_gamma   90.00
#
_symmetry.space_group_name_H-M   'P 1'
#
loop_
_entity.id
_entity.type
_entity.pdbx_description
1 polymer ?
#
loop_
_entity_poly.entity_id
_entity_poly.type
_entity_poly.pdbx_seq_one_letter_code
_entity_poly.pdbx_strand_id
1 'polypeptide(L)'
;MKEYATKYGLLKDISHPVYHKDGSLSRCGLLEPVTLQTPIGPLVPLCDFYGRRSKSDSVSFYADGSLKSICFHSQKLIHTYIGEVPAEKAIFYPSGKIKRLFPLDGAVTGFWTEQDESALISPIKININKTALNVKLIGLYFYEIGSLKSLTLWPGEIKEILMPWGNMTIRCGISFYEDGSIKSVEPAYPYPIVTPVGKIAAYDNNPLGVNGDLNSLKFFPDGQLESITTDMNLIEVYKEGKLVNIASPKLIRSFSDPQKKELSPLKLSFGKEAQSVSIDDIEYFIPDFDFKIKSYIPPAGLCGDCSSCNACG
;
A
#
# COMPACT_ATOMS: atom_id res chain seq x y z
N MET A 1 -0.36 -5.63 40.61
CA MET A 1 0.40 -5.84 39.36
C MET A 1 -0.09 -7.13 38.73
N LYS A 2 -0.40 -7.14 37.43
CA LYS A 2 -0.71 -8.38 36.69
C LYS A 2 0.54 -8.73 35.88
N GLU A 3 1.08 -9.92 36.14
CA GLU A 3 2.15 -10.50 35.35
C GLU A 3 1.58 -11.55 34.40
N TYR A 4 2.22 -11.74 33.25
CA TYR A 4 1.82 -12.77 32.30
C TYR A 4 3.05 -13.37 31.61
N ALA A 5 3.23 -14.68 31.75
CA ALA A 5 4.33 -15.40 31.13
C ALA A 5 4.02 -15.64 29.64
N THR A 6 4.98 -15.33 28.78
CA THR A 6 4.91 -15.57 27.33
C THR A 6 6.07 -16.44 26.88
N LYS A 7 6.03 -16.92 25.63
CA LYS A 7 7.16 -17.60 24.97
C LYS A 7 8.42 -16.71 24.86
N TYR A 8 8.26 -15.40 25.00
CA TYR A 8 9.30 -14.39 24.75
C TYR A 8 9.81 -13.71 26.03
N GLY A 9 9.21 -14.00 27.19
CA GLY A 9 9.54 -13.37 28.46
C GLY A 9 8.31 -13.08 29.33
N LEU A 10 8.56 -12.54 30.52
CA LEU A 10 7.53 -12.16 31.48
C LEU A 10 7.09 -10.71 31.24
N LEU A 11 5.79 -10.51 30.96
CA LEU A 11 5.18 -9.19 30.95
C LEU A 11 4.89 -8.75 32.38
N LYS A 12 5.19 -7.48 32.68
CA LYS A 12 4.96 -6.84 33.98
C LYS A 12 4.10 -5.59 33.79
N ASP A 13 3.32 -5.26 34.82
CA ASP A 13 2.43 -4.09 34.83
C ASP A 13 1.60 -3.89 33.58
N ILE A 14 0.86 -4.95 33.26
CA ILE A 14 -0.06 -5.03 32.14
C ILE A 14 -1.22 -4.06 32.34
N SER A 15 -1.45 -3.18 31.35
CA SER A 15 -2.61 -2.28 31.27
C SER A 15 -3.58 -2.74 30.18
N HIS A 16 -4.88 -2.52 30.43
CA HIS A 16 -5.99 -2.80 29.51
C HIS A 16 -5.91 -4.16 28.75
N PRO A 17 -5.68 -5.30 29.45
CA PRO A 17 -5.54 -6.58 28.77
C PRO A 17 -6.84 -6.99 28.10
N VAL A 18 -6.73 -7.45 26.85
CA VAL A 18 -7.82 -8.08 26.12
C VAL A 18 -7.45 -9.53 25.87
N TYR A 19 -8.42 -10.43 26.00
CA TYR A 19 -8.22 -11.87 25.88
C TYR A 19 -8.94 -12.41 24.65
N HIS A 20 -8.43 -13.52 24.11
CA HIS A 20 -9.12 -14.35 23.14
C HIS A 20 -10.26 -15.13 23.82
N LYS A 21 -11.09 -15.80 23.02
CA LYS A 21 -12.23 -16.60 23.52
C LYS A 21 -11.80 -17.76 24.42
N ASP A 22 -10.59 -18.29 24.22
CA ASP A 22 -10.01 -19.36 25.01
C ASP A 22 -9.35 -18.88 26.32
N GLY A 23 -9.40 -17.57 26.61
CA GLY A 23 -8.79 -16.96 27.79
C GLY A 23 -7.31 -16.62 27.64
N SER A 24 -6.67 -16.93 26.51
CA SER A 24 -5.29 -16.51 26.23
C SER A 24 -5.20 -14.99 26.02
N LEU A 25 -4.06 -14.39 26.38
CA LEU A 25 -3.86 -12.94 26.22
C LEU A 25 -3.79 -12.58 24.74
N SER A 26 -4.66 -11.66 24.30
CA SER A 26 -4.70 -11.19 22.91
C SER A 26 -3.84 -9.96 22.70
N ARG A 27 -3.95 -8.95 23.56
CA ARG A 27 -3.16 -7.72 23.50
C ARG A 27 -3.24 -6.96 24.81
N CYS A 28 -2.25 -6.12 25.04
CA CYS A 28 -2.21 -5.26 26.21
C CYS A 28 -1.24 -4.10 26.03
N GLY A 29 -1.43 -3.06 26.85
CA GLY A 29 -0.39 -2.09 27.15
C GLY A 29 0.52 -2.56 28.27
N LEU A 30 1.69 -1.93 28.39
CA LEU A 30 2.63 -2.08 29.50
C LEU A 30 2.88 -0.72 30.13
N LEU A 31 3.10 -0.68 31.44
CA LEU A 31 3.46 0.55 32.17
C LEU A 31 4.92 0.57 32.62
N GLU A 32 5.61 -0.56 32.54
CA GLU A 32 7.02 -0.69 32.85
C GLU A 32 7.80 -1.30 31.67
N PRO A 33 9.07 -0.89 31.49
CA PRO A 33 9.91 -1.45 30.45
C PRO A 33 10.27 -2.91 30.76
N VAL A 34 10.05 -3.78 29.78
CA VAL A 34 10.46 -5.20 29.81
C VAL A 34 11.20 -5.54 28.53
N THR A 35 12.18 -6.44 28.60
CA THR A 35 12.86 -6.96 27.41
C THR A 35 12.27 -8.30 27.01
N LEU A 36 11.74 -8.40 25.80
CA LEU A 36 11.24 -9.63 25.21
C LEU A 36 12.28 -10.19 24.23
N GLN A 37 12.57 -11.49 24.34
CA GLN A 37 13.45 -12.21 23.42
C GLN A 37 12.64 -12.64 22.19
N THR A 38 12.61 -11.81 21.16
CA THR A 38 11.78 -12.05 19.96
C THR A 38 12.58 -12.71 18.83
N PRO A 39 11.92 -13.24 17.79
CA PRO A 39 12.60 -13.81 16.62
C PRO A 39 13.51 -12.84 15.87
N ILE A 40 13.34 -11.53 16.06
CA ILE A 40 14.16 -10.47 15.47
C ILE A 40 15.11 -9.82 16.48
N GLY A 41 15.40 -10.54 17.57
CA GLY A 41 16.27 -10.12 18.66
C GLY A 41 15.53 -9.55 19.87
N PRO A 42 16.26 -9.08 20.89
CA PRO A 42 15.67 -8.51 22.08
C PRO A 42 14.97 -7.18 21.76
N LEU A 43 13.72 -7.02 22.18
CA LEU A 43 12.94 -5.80 21.97
C LEU A 43 12.30 -5.32 23.27
N VAL A 44 12.22 -4.01 23.43
CA VAL A 44 11.51 -3.36 24.55
C VAL A 44 10.21 -2.79 23.99
N PRO A 45 9.03 -3.32 24.38
CA PRO A 45 7.77 -2.76 23.96
C PRO A 45 7.57 -1.34 24.52
N LEU A 46 6.78 -0.54 23.81
CA LEU A 46 6.35 0.79 24.24
C LEU A 46 5.65 0.69 25.60
N CYS A 47 6.07 1.47 26.58
CA CYS A 47 5.46 1.48 27.92
C CYS A 47 5.03 2.87 28.38
N ASP A 48 5.17 3.88 27.52
CA ASP A 48 4.80 5.28 27.73
C ASP A 48 3.79 5.74 26.67
N PHE A 49 2.58 6.09 27.13
CA PHE A 49 1.46 6.46 26.26
C PHE A 49 1.31 7.97 26.06
N TYR A 50 2.34 8.76 26.36
CA TYR A 50 2.28 10.22 26.26
C TYR A 50 2.84 10.71 24.92
N GLY A 51 2.07 11.55 24.20
CA GLY A 51 2.56 12.33 23.06
C GLY A 51 2.20 11.79 21.68
N ARG A 52 3.19 11.78 20.77
CA ARG A 52 3.10 11.49 19.33
C ARG A 52 2.57 10.09 18.99
N ARG A 53 2.75 9.09 19.88
CA ARG A 53 2.49 7.67 19.55
C ARG A 53 1.00 7.38 19.39
N SER A 54 0.66 6.51 18.44
CA SER A 54 -0.69 5.97 18.37
C SER A 54 -1.05 5.31 19.70
N LYS A 55 -2.31 5.38 20.14
CA LYS A 55 -2.85 4.63 21.29
C LYS A 55 -2.90 3.13 20.98
N SER A 56 -1.79 2.57 20.51
CA SER A 56 -1.63 1.18 20.16
C SER A 56 -1.26 0.37 21.39
N ASP A 57 -1.73 -0.87 21.43
CA ASP A 57 -1.27 -1.84 22.41
C ASP A 57 0.24 -2.05 22.25
N SER A 58 0.96 -2.09 23.37
CA SER A 58 2.41 -2.33 23.41
C SER A 58 2.77 -3.64 22.72
N VAL A 59 1.99 -4.69 22.96
CA VAL A 59 2.15 -6.02 22.36
C VAL A 59 0.80 -6.65 22.05
N SER A 60 0.77 -7.48 21.02
CA SER A 60 -0.36 -8.38 20.73
C SER A 60 0.11 -9.77 20.34
N PHE A 61 -0.74 -10.77 20.57
CA PHE A 61 -0.48 -12.18 20.36
C PHE A 61 -1.60 -12.86 19.57
N TYR A 62 -1.23 -13.90 18.84
CA TYR A 62 -2.16 -14.89 18.32
C TYR A 62 -2.69 -15.78 19.47
N ALA A 63 -3.77 -16.53 19.22
CA ALA A 63 -4.38 -17.40 20.23
C ALA A 63 -3.44 -18.52 20.70
N ASP A 64 -2.48 -18.92 19.86
CA ASP A 64 -1.43 -19.89 20.19
C ASP A 64 -0.29 -19.29 21.06
N GLY A 65 -0.41 -18.02 21.47
CA GLY A 65 0.57 -17.27 22.24
C GLY A 65 1.77 -16.77 21.44
N SER A 66 1.79 -16.93 20.11
CA SER A 66 2.85 -16.41 19.25
C SER A 66 2.69 -14.90 19.06
N LEU A 67 3.81 -14.16 19.01
CA LEU A 67 3.82 -12.69 18.92
C LEU A 67 3.19 -12.26 17.59
N LYS A 68 2.20 -11.38 17.65
CA LYS A 68 1.51 -10.84 16.48
C LYS A 68 2.00 -9.44 16.14
N SER A 69 2.15 -8.57 17.14
CA SER A 69 2.73 -7.24 16.95
C SER A 69 3.42 -6.75 18.21
N ILE A 70 4.35 -5.82 18.02
CA ILE A 70 5.01 -5.10 19.10
C ILE A 70 5.30 -3.68 18.60
N CYS A 71 4.89 -2.68 19.39
CA CYS A 71 5.31 -1.29 19.23
C CYS A 71 6.58 -1.11 20.07
N PHE A 72 7.67 -0.64 19.48
CA PHE A 72 8.94 -0.50 20.18
C PHE A 72 8.94 0.79 21.02
N HIS A 73 9.59 0.76 22.17
CA HIS A 73 9.78 1.97 22.99
C HIS A 73 10.65 3.01 22.26
N SER A 74 11.69 2.57 21.55
CA SER A 74 12.52 3.41 20.70
C SER A 74 12.75 2.77 19.33
N GLN A 75 13.02 3.60 18.32
CA GLN A 75 13.31 3.11 16.98
C GLN A 75 14.54 2.20 16.99
N LYS A 76 14.44 1.07 16.30
CA LYS A 76 15.52 0.07 16.23
C LYS A 76 15.77 -0.32 14.78
N LEU A 77 17.05 -0.51 14.44
CA LEU A 77 17.44 -1.11 13.18
C LEU A 77 17.11 -2.61 13.19
N ILE A 78 16.28 -3.03 12.25
CA ILE A 78 15.89 -4.41 12.04
C ILE A 78 16.58 -4.92 10.78
N HIS A 79 17.31 -6.03 10.92
CA HIS A 79 17.96 -6.68 9.79
C HIS A 79 16.92 -7.45 8.95
N THR A 80 16.89 -7.19 7.64
CA THR A 80 15.98 -7.84 6.69
C THR A 80 16.74 -8.23 5.41
N TYR A 81 16.12 -9.03 4.55
CA TYR A 81 16.72 -9.41 3.26
C TYR A 81 16.96 -8.24 2.31
N ILE A 82 16.27 -7.11 2.51
CA ILE A 82 16.45 -5.90 1.70
C ILE A 82 17.40 -4.87 2.34
N GLY A 83 18.03 -5.23 3.46
CA GLY A 83 18.93 -4.37 4.23
C GLY A 83 18.41 -4.06 5.62
N GLU A 84 19.04 -3.09 6.27
CA GLU A 84 18.65 -2.62 7.59
C GLU A 84 17.53 -1.59 7.48
N VAL A 85 16.45 -1.84 8.21
CA VAL A 85 15.26 -0.99 8.23
C VAL A 85 15.09 -0.43 9.63
N PRO A 86 15.18 0.89 9.85
CA PRO A 86 14.73 1.47 11.10
C PRO A 86 13.24 1.23 11.25
N ALA A 87 12.80 0.77 12.43
CA ALA A 87 11.40 0.54 12.71
C ALA A 87 11.04 0.96 14.13
N GLU A 88 9.82 1.43 14.30
CA GLU A 88 9.17 1.68 15.61
C GLU A 88 8.09 0.63 15.90
N LYS A 89 7.75 -0.22 14.92
CA LYS A 89 6.78 -1.29 15.08
C LYS A 89 7.03 -2.43 14.11
N ALA A 90 6.79 -3.63 14.61
CA ALA A 90 6.79 -4.85 13.81
C ALA A 90 5.47 -5.62 13.98
N ILE A 91 5.02 -6.22 12.88
CA ILE A 91 3.94 -7.21 12.85
C ILE A 91 4.55 -8.50 12.31
N PHE A 92 4.15 -9.64 12.87
CA PHE A 92 4.69 -10.95 12.52
C PHE A 92 3.63 -11.88 11.97
N TYR A 93 4.08 -12.90 11.25
CA TYR A 93 3.31 -14.12 11.01
C TYR A 93 3.31 -15.01 12.27
N PRO A 94 2.39 -15.97 12.41
CA PRO A 94 2.41 -16.93 13.54
C PRO A 94 3.75 -17.67 13.68
N SER A 95 4.48 -17.89 12.58
CA SER A 95 5.83 -18.48 12.59
C SER A 95 6.91 -17.60 13.25
N GLY A 96 6.59 -16.34 13.57
CA GLY A 96 7.56 -15.36 14.08
C GLY A 96 8.34 -14.63 12.99
N LYS A 97 8.13 -14.95 11.71
CA LYS A 97 8.72 -14.19 10.59
C LYS A 97 8.08 -12.81 10.48
N ILE A 98 8.87 -11.82 10.04
CA ILE A 98 8.40 -10.45 9.85
C ILE A 98 7.31 -10.45 8.79
N LYS A 99 6.17 -9.86 9.13
CA LYS A 99 5.09 -9.55 8.19
C LYS A 99 5.14 -8.10 7.77
N ARG A 100 5.20 -7.16 8.71
CA ARG A 100 5.31 -5.73 8.39
C ARG A 100 6.30 -5.03 9.30
N LEU A 101 6.99 -4.03 8.76
CA LEU A 101 7.78 -3.07 9.51
C LEU A 101 7.28 -1.66 9.22
N PHE A 102 7.23 -0.84 10.26
CA PHE A 102 6.86 0.56 10.16
C PHE A 102 8.03 1.40 10.66
N PRO A 103 8.67 2.21 9.79
CA PRO A 103 9.72 3.11 10.21
C PRO A 103 9.28 4.04 11.33
N LEU A 104 8.04 4.51 11.25
CA LEU A 104 7.37 5.27 12.28
C LEU A 104 5.99 4.67 12.62
N ASP A 105 5.57 4.75 13.88
CA ASP A 105 4.21 4.40 14.37
C ASP A 105 3.60 5.55 15.20
N GLY A 106 3.78 6.78 14.75
CA GLY A 106 3.11 7.95 15.31
C GLY A 106 1.62 8.03 14.93
N ALA A 107 0.90 8.90 15.62
CA ALA A 107 -0.46 9.28 15.30
C ALA A 107 -0.53 10.77 14.98
N VAL A 108 -1.28 11.10 13.94
CA VAL A 108 -1.66 12.48 13.62
C VAL A 108 -2.75 12.90 14.61
N THR A 109 -2.55 14.03 15.27
CA THR A 109 -3.48 14.60 16.26
C THR A 109 -3.73 16.07 15.95
N GLY A 110 -4.66 16.72 16.68
CA GLY A 110 -4.87 18.17 16.52
C GLY A 110 -3.64 19.05 16.81
N PHE A 111 -2.60 18.50 17.45
CA PHE A 111 -1.33 19.17 17.74
C PHE A 111 -0.11 18.53 17.04
N TRP A 112 -0.32 17.49 16.23
CA TRP A 112 0.75 16.75 15.57
C TRP A 112 0.32 16.39 14.15
N THR A 113 0.91 17.06 13.16
CA THR A 113 0.51 16.96 11.77
C THR A 113 1.26 15.85 11.03
N GLU A 114 0.81 15.52 9.80
CA GLU A 114 1.57 14.64 8.91
C GLU A 114 2.94 15.21 8.56
N GLN A 115 3.07 16.54 8.48
CA GLN A 115 4.33 17.23 8.24
C GLN A 115 5.30 17.04 9.41
N ASP A 116 4.80 17.15 10.64
CA ASP A 116 5.60 16.90 11.85
C ASP A 116 6.10 15.46 11.90
N GLU A 117 5.24 14.50 11.55
CA GLU A 117 5.62 13.08 11.45
C GLU A 117 6.68 12.86 10.36
N SER A 118 6.51 13.49 9.20
CA SER A 118 7.46 13.38 8.08
C SER A 118 8.85 13.90 8.40
N ALA A 119 8.97 14.91 9.28
CA ALA A 119 10.24 15.47 9.70
C ALA A 119 11.11 14.48 10.48
N LEU A 120 10.49 13.46 11.09
CA LEU A 120 11.19 12.41 11.84
C LEU A 120 11.62 11.22 10.98
N ILE A 121 11.16 11.16 9.73
CA ILE A 121 11.47 10.05 8.81
C ILE A 121 12.82 10.31 8.16
N SER A 122 13.74 9.38 8.41
CA SER A 122 14.96 9.27 7.62
C SER A 122 14.68 8.43 6.36
N PRO A 123 15.13 8.88 5.17
CA PRO A 123 15.06 8.06 3.96
C PRO A 123 15.81 6.73 4.15
N ILE A 124 15.23 5.66 3.60
CA ILE A 124 15.79 4.32 3.64
C ILE A 124 16.32 3.98 2.24
N LYS A 125 17.53 3.42 2.19
CA LYS A 125 18.13 2.91 0.97
C LYS A 125 17.67 1.48 0.72
N ILE A 126 16.99 1.25 -0.40
CA ILE A 126 16.46 -0.07 -0.77
C ILE A 126 16.79 -0.33 -2.24
N ASN A 127 17.26 -1.53 -2.56
CA ASN A 127 17.47 -1.94 -3.94
C ASN A 127 16.24 -2.68 -4.45
N ILE A 128 15.69 -2.20 -5.58
CA ILE A 128 14.54 -2.78 -6.27
C ILE A 128 14.91 -2.93 -7.74
N ASN A 129 14.97 -4.15 -8.26
CA ASN A 129 15.20 -4.44 -9.68
C ASN A 129 16.31 -3.57 -10.32
N LYS A 130 17.54 -3.70 -9.78
CA LYS A 130 18.74 -2.93 -10.15
C LYS A 130 18.67 -1.41 -9.89
N THR A 131 17.53 -0.91 -9.41
CA THR A 131 17.35 0.49 -9.03
C THR A 131 17.59 0.66 -7.54
N ALA A 132 18.53 1.51 -7.16
CA ALA A 132 18.70 1.92 -5.77
C ALA A 132 17.74 3.08 -5.48
N LEU A 133 16.79 2.85 -4.58
CA LEU A 133 15.87 3.86 -4.08
C LEU A 133 16.37 4.44 -2.78
N ASN A 134 16.20 5.75 -2.61
CA ASN A 134 16.38 6.45 -1.35
C ASN A 134 15.07 7.17 -1.03
N VAL A 135 14.24 6.58 -0.17
CA VAL A 135 12.81 6.92 -0.02
C VAL A 135 12.38 7.03 1.43
N LYS A 136 11.46 7.94 1.72
CA LYS A 136 10.67 7.92 2.95
C LYS A 136 9.52 6.92 2.81
N LEU A 137 9.31 6.09 3.83
CA LEU A 137 8.33 5.02 3.81
C LEU A 137 7.36 5.11 4.99
N ILE A 138 6.09 4.82 4.74
CA ILE A 138 5.10 4.54 5.78
C ILE A 138 5.34 3.13 6.33
N GLY A 139 5.61 2.16 5.46
CA GLY A 139 5.75 0.77 5.88
C GLY A 139 6.19 -0.16 4.77
N LEU A 140 6.65 -1.33 5.20
CA LEU A 140 7.11 -2.42 4.36
C LEU A 140 6.31 -3.68 4.71
N TYR A 141 5.92 -4.43 3.69
CA TYR A 141 5.24 -5.71 3.82
C TYR A 141 6.15 -6.79 3.23
N PHE A 142 6.38 -7.86 3.98
CA PHE A 142 7.15 -9.03 3.57
C PHE A 142 6.24 -10.24 3.39
N TYR A 143 6.64 -11.12 2.47
CA TYR A 143 6.19 -12.51 2.46
C TYR A 143 6.79 -13.28 3.64
N GLU A 144 6.19 -14.42 3.99
CA GLU A 144 6.68 -15.24 5.11
C GLU A 144 8.09 -15.81 4.86
N ILE A 145 8.45 -16.04 3.59
CA ILE A 145 9.81 -16.39 3.16
C ILE A 145 10.82 -15.25 3.35
N GLY A 146 10.34 -14.03 3.61
CA GLY A 146 11.12 -12.82 3.91
C GLY A 146 11.39 -11.91 2.72
N SER A 147 11.03 -12.29 1.50
CA SER A 147 11.10 -11.38 0.35
C SER A 147 10.11 -10.22 0.51
N LEU A 148 10.45 -9.06 -0.06
CA LEU A 148 9.61 -7.88 0.00
C LEU A 148 8.36 -8.10 -0.85
N LYS A 149 7.19 -7.92 -0.24
CA LYS A 149 5.89 -7.99 -0.89
C LYS A 149 5.43 -6.65 -1.39
N SER A 150 5.62 -5.60 -0.60
CA SER A 150 5.32 -4.24 -1.02
C SER A 150 5.99 -3.21 -0.11
N LEU A 151 6.11 -2.00 -0.64
CA LEU A 151 6.47 -0.81 0.13
C LEU A 151 5.42 0.26 -0.11
N THR A 152 5.19 1.06 0.92
CA THR A 152 4.33 2.25 0.85
C THR A 152 5.20 3.49 1.06
N LEU A 153 5.24 4.34 0.05
CA LEU A 153 5.91 5.64 0.07
C LEU A 153 5.18 6.61 1.01
N TRP A 154 5.92 7.53 1.61
CA TRP A 154 5.33 8.63 2.35
C TRP A 154 4.47 9.52 1.44
N PRO A 155 3.36 10.12 1.91
CA PRO A 155 2.56 11.03 1.11
C PRO A 155 3.43 12.16 0.53
N GLY A 156 3.29 12.41 -0.78
CA GLY A 156 4.10 13.38 -1.52
C GLY A 156 5.48 12.89 -1.98
N GLU A 157 5.96 11.74 -1.50
CA GLU A 157 7.20 11.14 -1.99
C GLU A 157 6.97 10.57 -3.40
N ILE A 158 7.78 11.03 -4.36
CA ILE A 158 7.80 10.52 -5.73
C ILE A 158 9.20 9.98 -6.08
N LYS A 159 9.25 8.91 -6.87
CA LYS A 159 10.52 8.36 -7.36
C LYS A 159 10.42 7.87 -8.78
N GLU A 160 11.54 7.95 -9.48
CA GLU A 160 11.71 7.27 -10.76
C GLU A 160 12.16 5.82 -10.51
N ILE A 161 11.53 4.87 -11.20
CA ILE A 161 11.94 3.47 -11.24
C ILE A 161 12.11 3.02 -12.70
N LEU A 162 12.99 2.04 -12.91
CA LEU A 162 13.16 1.41 -14.21
C LEU A 162 12.11 0.31 -14.40
N MET A 163 11.22 0.49 -15.37
CA MET A 163 10.29 -0.54 -15.85
C MET A 163 10.87 -1.22 -17.10
N PRO A 164 10.38 -2.41 -17.49
CA PRO A 164 10.84 -3.10 -18.71
C PRO A 164 10.73 -2.26 -19.99
N TRP A 165 9.79 -1.30 -20.04
CA TRP A 165 9.56 -0.40 -21.18
C TRP A 165 10.11 1.02 -20.98
N GLY A 166 10.91 1.26 -19.94
CA GLY A 166 11.53 2.56 -19.67
C GLY A 166 11.24 3.10 -18.28
N ASN A 167 11.62 4.36 -18.04
CA ASN A 167 11.47 4.97 -16.73
C ASN A 167 10.00 5.34 -16.44
N MET A 168 9.62 5.22 -15.17
CA MET A 168 8.32 5.63 -14.66
C MET A 168 8.48 6.36 -13.33
N THR A 169 7.88 7.53 -13.22
CA THR A 169 7.73 8.22 -11.94
C THR A 169 6.51 7.69 -11.21
N ILE A 170 6.71 7.28 -9.95
CA ILE A 170 5.71 6.59 -9.14
C ILE A 170 5.39 7.40 -7.88
N ARG A 171 4.20 7.15 -7.32
CA ARG A 171 3.75 7.62 -6.00
C ARG A 171 3.14 6.46 -5.22
N CYS A 172 2.73 6.69 -3.97
CA CYS A 172 2.03 5.73 -3.09
C CYS A 172 2.78 4.44 -2.75
N GLY A 173 3.22 3.62 -3.71
CA GLY A 173 3.98 2.41 -3.44
C GLY A 173 4.17 1.48 -4.64
N ILE A 174 4.80 0.35 -4.36
CA ILE A 174 5.09 -0.73 -5.32
C ILE A 174 4.83 -2.06 -4.62
N SER A 175 4.28 -3.03 -5.34
CA SER A 175 4.22 -4.42 -4.88
C SER A 175 4.96 -5.37 -5.82
N PHE A 176 5.35 -6.51 -5.26
CA PHE A 176 6.18 -7.52 -5.91
C PHE A 176 5.56 -8.92 -5.75
N TYR A 177 5.91 -9.80 -6.67
CA TYR A 177 5.81 -11.24 -6.44
C TYR A 177 6.97 -11.75 -5.57
N GLU A 178 6.88 -12.99 -5.12
CA GLU A 178 7.88 -13.59 -4.24
C GLU A 178 9.29 -13.67 -4.86
N ASP A 179 9.38 -13.71 -6.19
CA ASP A 179 10.62 -13.70 -6.98
C ASP A 179 11.22 -12.29 -7.20
N GLY A 180 10.53 -11.24 -6.73
CA GLY A 180 10.95 -9.84 -6.86
C GLY A 180 10.49 -9.16 -8.16
N SER A 181 9.80 -9.87 -9.06
CA SER A 181 9.16 -9.24 -10.22
C SER A 181 8.08 -8.25 -9.77
N ILE A 182 7.92 -7.14 -10.51
CA ILE A 182 6.94 -6.10 -10.16
C ILE A 182 5.54 -6.65 -10.39
N LYS A 183 4.73 -6.61 -9.34
CA LYS A 183 3.33 -7.03 -9.38
C LYS A 183 2.40 -5.86 -9.63
N SER A 184 2.65 -4.71 -9.02
CA SER A 184 1.85 -3.50 -9.25
C SER A 184 2.61 -2.22 -8.92
N VAL A 185 2.23 -1.11 -9.58
CA VAL A 185 2.84 0.20 -9.39
C VAL A 185 1.83 1.32 -9.61
N GLU A 186 1.91 2.40 -8.83
CA GLU A 186 1.05 3.58 -8.95
C GLU A 186 1.82 4.73 -9.62
N PRO A 187 1.44 5.14 -10.85
CA PRO A 187 2.05 6.30 -11.51
C PRO A 187 1.85 7.59 -10.71
N ALA A 188 2.89 8.43 -10.66
CA ALA A 188 2.79 9.77 -10.04
C ALA A 188 1.91 10.73 -10.87
N TYR A 189 1.84 10.50 -12.18
CA TYR A 189 1.11 11.28 -13.16
C TYR A 189 0.51 10.32 -14.20
N PRO A 190 -0.50 10.75 -14.98
CA PRO A 190 -1.03 9.98 -16.10
C PRO A 190 0.06 9.40 -17.00
N TYR A 191 0.20 8.07 -16.95
CA TYR A 191 1.25 7.37 -17.68
C TYR A 191 0.66 6.61 -18.87
N PRO A 192 0.96 7.01 -20.11
CA PRO A 192 0.43 6.34 -21.28
C PRO A 192 1.03 4.94 -21.46
N ILE A 193 0.17 3.93 -21.57
CA ILE A 193 0.53 2.55 -21.88
C ILE A 193 -0.18 2.10 -23.15
N VAL A 194 0.57 1.42 -24.02
CA VAL A 194 0.00 0.72 -25.18
C VAL A 194 -0.59 -0.60 -24.70
N THR A 195 -1.89 -0.79 -24.95
CA THR A 195 -2.62 -2.01 -24.62
C THR A 195 -3.21 -2.64 -25.90
N PRO A 196 -3.67 -3.89 -25.84
CA PRO A 196 -4.35 -4.53 -26.97
C PRO A 196 -5.59 -3.77 -27.49
N VAL A 197 -6.24 -2.96 -26.65
CA VAL A 197 -7.42 -2.17 -27.01
C VAL A 197 -7.09 -0.71 -27.36
N GLY A 198 -5.81 -0.36 -27.38
CA GLY A 198 -5.33 1.00 -27.68
C GLY A 198 -4.51 1.61 -26.55
N LYS A 199 -4.16 2.89 -26.70
CA LYS A 199 -3.33 3.63 -25.75
C LYS A 199 -4.19 4.18 -24.61
N ILE A 200 -3.90 3.79 -23.37
CA ILE A 200 -4.64 4.20 -22.17
C ILE A 200 -3.66 4.87 -21.20
N ALA A 201 -4.07 5.97 -20.57
CA ALA A 201 -3.29 6.63 -19.53
C ALA A 201 -3.64 6.03 -18.16
N ALA A 202 -2.70 5.30 -17.58
CA ALA A 202 -2.82 4.72 -16.26
C ALA A 202 -2.73 5.80 -15.19
N TYR A 203 -3.80 5.98 -14.42
CA TYR A 203 -3.88 6.94 -13.32
C TYR A 203 -5.18 6.76 -12.56
N ASP A 204 -5.07 6.66 -11.24
CA ASP A 204 -6.20 6.80 -10.32
C ASP A 204 -5.93 8.07 -9.51
N ASN A 205 -6.80 9.08 -9.60
CA ASN A 205 -6.62 10.34 -8.89
C ASN A 205 -6.79 10.18 -7.38
N ASN A 206 -7.55 9.17 -6.95
CA ASN A 206 -7.80 8.87 -5.55
C ASN A 206 -7.57 7.37 -5.27
N PRO A 207 -6.31 6.90 -5.36
CA PRO A 207 -6.01 5.49 -5.23
C PRO A 207 -6.54 4.98 -3.89
N LEU A 208 -7.51 4.08 -3.96
CA LEU A 208 -8.15 3.46 -2.80
C LEU A 208 -7.15 2.54 -2.09
N GLY A 209 -6.28 3.12 -1.28
CA GLY A 209 -5.27 2.38 -0.55
C GLY A 209 -4.17 3.27 -0.03
N VAL A 210 -4.10 3.44 1.30
CA VAL A 210 -2.94 3.98 2.03
C VAL A 210 -1.74 3.02 1.94
N ASN A 211 -1.74 2.03 1.04
CA ASN A 211 -0.71 1.02 0.94
C ASN A 211 -0.35 0.73 -0.52
N GLY A 212 0.93 0.42 -0.75
CA GLY A 212 1.46 0.08 -2.08
C GLY A 212 0.98 -1.26 -2.66
N ASP A 213 -0.04 -1.89 -2.08
CA ASP A 213 -0.57 -3.19 -2.52
C ASP A 213 -1.58 -3.03 -3.69
N LEU A 214 -2.29 -1.90 -3.74
CA LEU A 214 -3.36 -1.62 -4.70
C LEU A 214 -2.99 -0.41 -5.55
N ASN A 215 -2.55 -0.66 -6.77
CA ASN A 215 -2.10 0.37 -7.68
C ASN A 215 -2.78 0.24 -9.05
N SER A 216 -2.71 1.32 -9.83
CA SER A 216 -3.34 1.49 -11.13
C SER A 216 -2.80 0.57 -12.20
N LEU A 217 -1.54 0.13 -12.09
CA LEU A 217 -0.95 -0.84 -12.99
C LEU A 217 -0.68 -2.14 -12.25
N LYS A 218 -1.11 -3.25 -12.83
CA LYS A 218 -0.80 -4.60 -12.35
C LYS A 218 -0.26 -5.45 -13.48
N PHE A 219 0.63 -6.36 -13.14
CA PHE A 219 1.33 -7.22 -14.08
C PHE A 219 1.23 -8.67 -13.63
N PHE A 220 1.20 -9.58 -14.60
CA PHE A 220 1.44 -10.98 -14.36
C PHE A 220 2.92 -11.23 -14.00
N PRO A 221 3.27 -12.40 -13.43
CA PRO A 221 4.66 -12.73 -13.08
C PRO A 221 5.65 -12.68 -14.25
N ASP A 222 5.18 -12.85 -15.49
CA ASP A 222 5.99 -12.74 -16.71
C ASP A 222 6.19 -11.28 -17.18
N GLY A 223 5.62 -10.31 -16.46
CA GLY A 223 5.70 -8.89 -16.76
C GLY A 223 4.65 -8.37 -17.72
N GLN A 224 3.74 -9.21 -18.24
CA GLN A 224 2.64 -8.77 -19.08
C GLN A 224 1.62 -7.96 -18.27
N LEU A 225 0.98 -6.96 -18.90
CA LEU A 225 -0.05 -6.14 -18.25
C LEU A 225 -1.27 -7.00 -17.88
N GLU A 226 -1.57 -7.10 -16.59
CA GLU A 226 -2.75 -7.79 -16.06
C GLU A 226 -3.94 -6.85 -15.98
N SER A 227 -3.75 -5.64 -15.46
CA SER A 227 -4.85 -4.68 -15.35
C SER A 227 -4.36 -3.24 -15.33
N ILE A 228 -5.21 -2.34 -15.81
CA ILE A 228 -5.01 -0.89 -15.79
C ILE A 228 -6.25 -0.20 -15.22
N THR A 229 -6.01 0.77 -14.36
CA THR A 229 -7.01 1.71 -13.83
C THR A 229 -6.78 3.08 -14.44
N THR A 230 -7.85 3.76 -14.85
CA THR A 230 -7.78 5.08 -15.49
C THR A 230 -8.96 5.98 -15.08
N ASP A 231 -8.64 7.21 -14.73
CA ASP A 231 -9.56 8.35 -14.66
C ASP A 231 -9.54 9.23 -15.91
N MET A 232 -8.63 8.93 -16.84
CA MET A 232 -8.28 9.82 -17.95
C MET A 232 -8.97 9.44 -19.26
N ASN A 233 -9.53 8.23 -19.33
CA ASN A 233 -10.07 7.68 -20.55
C ASN A 233 -11.47 7.10 -20.39
N LEU A 234 -12.27 7.24 -21.45
CA LEU A 234 -13.47 6.44 -21.68
C LEU A 234 -13.26 5.57 -22.91
N ILE A 235 -13.99 4.45 -22.98
CA ILE A 235 -13.80 3.42 -23.99
C ILE A 235 -15.13 3.14 -24.68
N GLU A 236 -15.17 3.37 -25.98
CA GLU A 236 -16.27 2.95 -26.83
C GLU A 236 -15.95 1.58 -27.42
N VAL A 237 -16.89 0.64 -27.29
CA VAL A 237 -16.77 -0.73 -27.80
C VAL A 237 -17.74 -0.92 -28.96
N TYR A 238 -17.22 -1.42 -30.08
CA TYR A 238 -17.99 -1.64 -31.31
C TYR A 238 -17.96 -3.11 -31.72
N LYS A 239 -19.07 -3.61 -32.27
CA LYS A 239 -19.16 -4.90 -32.94
C LYS A 239 -19.73 -4.70 -34.33
N GLU A 240 -19.03 -5.16 -35.36
CA GLU A 240 -19.45 -4.99 -36.77
C GLU A 240 -19.79 -3.52 -37.11
N GLY A 241 -18.99 -2.59 -36.61
CA GLY A 241 -19.17 -1.14 -36.80
C GLY A 241 -20.29 -0.49 -35.98
N LYS A 242 -21.06 -1.24 -35.19
CA LYS A 242 -22.12 -0.71 -34.31
C LYS A 242 -21.59 -0.52 -32.90
N LEU A 243 -21.86 0.65 -32.30
CA LEU A 243 -21.54 0.91 -30.90
C LEU A 243 -22.40 0.02 -30.00
N VAL A 244 -21.76 -0.80 -29.18
CA VAL A 244 -22.44 -1.74 -28.28
C VAL A 244 -22.25 -1.42 -26.80
N ASN A 245 -21.19 -0.69 -26.44
CA ASN A 245 -20.98 -0.24 -25.06
C ASN A 245 -20.13 1.05 -25.00
N ILE A 246 -20.31 1.81 -23.93
CA ILE A 246 -19.42 2.89 -23.51
C ILE A 246 -19.08 2.67 -22.05
N ALA A 247 -17.81 2.46 -21.74
CA ALA A 247 -17.31 2.37 -20.38
C ALA A 247 -16.54 3.64 -20.02
N SER A 248 -16.77 4.19 -18.83
CA SER A 248 -16.11 5.40 -18.37
C SER A 248 -15.95 5.39 -16.85
N PRO A 249 -15.05 6.22 -16.30
CA PRO A 249 -15.06 6.55 -14.88
C PRO A 249 -16.45 7.01 -14.44
N LYS A 250 -16.81 6.69 -13.19
CA LYS A 250 -18.15 6.90 -12.63
C LYS A 250 -18.08 7.85 -11.44
N LEU A 251 -19.07 8.73 -11.31
CA LEU A 251 -19.22 9.52 -10.09
C LEU A 251 -20.00 8.73 -9.05
N ILE A 252 -19.32 8.40 -7.96
CA ILE A 252 -19.91 7.75 -6.80
C ILE A 252 -19.99 8.73 -5.64
N ARG A 253 -20.82 8.44 -4.64
CA ARG A 253 -20.80 9.22 -3.40
C ARG A 253 -19.53 8.85 -2.63
N SER A 254 -18.85 9.85 -2.09
CA SER A 254 -17.71 9.61 -1.20
C SER A 254 -18.18 8.79 0.00
N PHE A 255 -17.36 7.81 0.38
CA PHE A 255 -17.60 7.01 1.56
C PHE A 255 -17.39 7.83 2.85
N SER A 256 -16.43 8.76 2.82
CA SER A 256 -16.03 9.57 3.97
C SER A 256 -16.92 10.80 4.18
N ASP A 257 -17.46 11.36 3.09
CA ASP A 257 -18.35 12.51 3.12
C ASP A 257 -19.55 12.30 2.18
N PRO A 258 -20.72 11.90 2.70
CA PRO A 258 -21.90 11.62 1.87
C PRO A 258 -22.39 12.79 1.02
N GLN A 259 -21.94 14.03 1.30
CA GLN A 259 -22.27 15.22 0.50
C GLN A 259 -21.33 15.43 -0.68
N LYS A 260 -20.18 14.75 -0.71
CA LYS A 260 -19.22 14.81 -1.81
C LYS A 260 -19.42 13.66 -2.79
N LYS A 261 -19.12 13.94 -4.06
CA LYS A 261 -18.94 12.92 -5.08
C LYS A 261 -17.46 12.73 -5.31
N GLU A 262 -17.07 11.49 -5.52
CA GLU A 262 -15.71 11.09 -5.88
C GLU A 262 -15.75 10.36 -7.22
N LEU A 263 -14.65 10.45 -7.95
CA LEU A 263 -14.48 9.72 -9.19
C LEU A 263 -14.06 8.29 -8.83
N SER A 264 -14.85 7.31 -9.29
CA SER A 264 -14.47 5.91 -9.33
C SER A 264 -13.84 5.65 -10.69
N PRO A 265 -12.56 5.25 -10.73
CA PRO A 265 -11.86 5.06 -11.98
C PRO A 265 -12.42 3.89 -12.78
N LEU A 266 -12.18 3.92 -14.10
CA LEU A 266 -12.45 2.79 -14.98
C LEU A 266 -11.34 1.76 -14.83
N LYS A 267 -11.70 0.49 -14.66
CA LYS A 267 -10.75 -0.62 -14.60
C LYS A 267 -10.88 -1.52 -15.81
N LEU A 268 -9.74 -1.90 -16.38
CA LEU A 268 -9.61 -2.91 -17.41
C LEU A 268 -8.71 -4.04 -16.90
N SER A 269 -9.09 -5.28 -17.19
CA SER A 269 -8.26 -6.46 -16.89
C SER A 269 -8.07 -7.28 -18.16
N PHE A 270 -6.85 -7.70 -18.46
CA PHE A 270 -6.49 -8.43 -19.67
C PHE A 270 -6.26 -9.91 -19.35
N GLY A 271 -6.69 -10.79 -20.24
CA GLY A 271 -6.31 -12.20 -20.18
C GLY A 271 -4.80 -12.38 -20.44
N LYS A 272 -4.21 -13.46 -19.94
CA LYS A 272 -2.77 -13.75 -20.09
C LYS A 272 -2.27 -13.79 -21.55
N GLU A 273 -3.15 -14.14 -22.48
CA GLU A 273 -2.81 -14.19 -23.91
C GLU A 273 -3.15 -12.87 -24.63
N ALA A 274 -3.57 -11.84 -23.90
CA ALA A 274 -4.00 -10.55 -24.44
C ALA A 274 -5.12 -10.64 -25.50
N GLN A 275 -5.87 -11.75 -25.52
CA GLN A 275 -6.98 -12.00 -26.44
C GLN A 275 -8.34 -11.59 -25.87
N SER A 276 -8.45 -11.45 -24.54
CA SER A 276 -9.65 -10.93 -23.90
C SER A 276 -9.36 -9.75 -22.98
N VAL A 277 -10.38 -8.90 -22.83
CA VAL A 277 -10.38 -7.76 -21.93
C VAL A 277 -11.70 -7.73 -21.18
N SER A 278 -11.63 -7.55 -19.86
CA SER A 278 -12.78 -7.25 -19.02
C SER A 278 -12.82 -5.77 -18.71
N ILE A 279 -13.94 -5.13 -19.02
CA ILE A 279 -14.20 -3.70 -18.78
C ILE A 279 -15.52 -3.60 -18.02
N ASP A 280 -15.52 -3.04 -16.81
CA ASP A 280 -16.72 -2.97 -15.94
C ASP A 280 -17.41 -4.33 -15.76
N ASP A 281 -16.63 -5.39 -15.53
CA ASP A 281 -17.09 -6.78 -15.36
C ASP A 281 -17.72 -7.43 -16.61
N ILE A 282 -17.67 -6.76 -17.77
CA ILE A 282 -18.06 -7.34 -19.07
C ILE A 282 -16.81 -7.80 -19.81
N GLU A 283 -16.76 -9.08 -20.20
CA GLU A 283 -15.66 -9.65 -20.97
C GLU A 283 -15.88 -9.52 -22.48
N TYR A 284 -14.84 -9.09 -23.20
CA TYR A 284 -14.79 -8.98 -24.64
C TYR A 284 -13.62 -9.82 -25.17
N PHE A 285 -13.88 -10.62 -26.20
CA PHE A 285 -12.83 -11.24 -27.01
C PHE A 285 -12.32 -10.21 -28.02
N ILE A 286 -11.12 -9.70 -27.81
CA ILE A 286 -10.57 -8.53 -28.53
C ILE A 286 -10.68 -8.65 -30.06
N PRO A 287 -10.41 -9.81 -30.70
CA PRO A 287 -10.55 -9.95 -32.16
C PRO A 287 -11.97 -9.72 -32.72
N ASP A 288 -13.02 -9.85 -31.89
CA ASP A 288 -14.42 -9.71 -32.33
C ASP A 288 -14.94 -8.26 -32.23
N PHE A 289 -14.17 -7.35 -31.64
CA PHE A 289 -14.60 -5.99 -31.31
C PHE A 289 -13.57 -4.94 -31.69
N ASP A 290 -14.05 -3.77 -32.07
CA ASP A 290 -13.21 -2.58 -32.22
C ASP A 290 -13.34 -1.68 -30.99
N PHE A 291 -12.23 -1.08 -30.58
CA PHE A 291 -12.16 -0.20 -29.41
C PHE A 291 -11.72 1.20 -29.82
N LYS A 292 -12.40 2.22 -29.30
CA LYS A 292 -11.95 3.62 -29.42
C LYS A 292 -11.72 4.20 -28.03
N ILE A 293 -10.47 4.56 -27.76
CA ILE A 293 -10.07 5.24 -26.53
C ILE A 293 -10.21 6.74 -26.73
N LYS A 294 -11.02 7.37 -25.88
CA LYS A 294 -11.21 8.83 -25.87
C LYS A 294 -10.77 9.40 -24.52
N SER A 295 -10.41 10.67 -24.52
CA SER A 295 -10.14 11.41 -23.28
C SER A 295 -11.44 11.56 -22.49
N TYR A 296 -11.40 11.28 -21.19
CA TYR A 296 -12.51 11.54 -20.27
C TYR A 296 -12.27 12.89 -19.58
N ILE A 297 -13.31 13.72 -19.55
CA ILE A 297 -13.29 15.00 -18.83
C ILE A 297 -14.34 14.87 -17.72
N PRO A 298 -13.94 14.84 -16.44
CA PRO A 298 -14.89 14.79 -15.35
C PRO A 298 -15.75 16.08 -15.33
N PRO A 299 -17.00 16.01 -14.84
CA PRO A 299 -17.85 17.19 -14.69
C PRO A 299 -17.18 18.29 -13.84
N ALA A 300 -17.43 19.55 -14.19
CA ALA A 300 -16.87 20.71 -13.50
C ALA A 300 -17.18 20.69 -11.98
N GLY A 301 -16.18 21.04 -11.15
CA GLY A 301 -16.30 21.08 -9.68
C GLY A 301 -15.70 19.91 -8.91
N LEU A 302 -15.07 18.95 -9.60
CA LEU A 302 -14.33 17.83 -8.98
C LEU A 302 -12.81 17.99 -8.98
N CYS A 303 -12.29 18.90 -9.81
CA CYS A 303 -10.89 19.33 -9.74
C CYS A 303 -10.77 20.36 -8.62
N GLY A 304 -9.94 20.09 -7.60
CA GLY A 304 -9.45 21.14 -6.71
C GLY A 304 -8.62 22.17 -7.49
N ASP A 305 -8.45 23.36 -6.92
CA ASP A 305 -7.77 24.52 -7.52
C ASP A 305 -6.68 24.15 -8.54
N CYS A 306 -7.00 24.33 -9.83
CA CYS A 306 -6.14 24.02 -10.96
C CYS A 306 -4.96 25.00 -11.12
N SER A 307 -4.57 25.74 -10.09
CA SER A 307 -3.51 26.76 -10.16
C SER A 307 -2.09 26.17 -10.32
N SER A 308 -1.93 24.84 -10.23
CA SER A 308 -0.63 24.16 -10.39
C SER A 308 -0.56 23.15 -11.55
N CYS A 309 -1.63 22.98 -12.36
CA CYS A 309 -1.63 22.01 -13.46
C CYS A 309 -1.36 22.70 -14.82
N ASN A 310 -0.10 22.74 -15.24
CA ASN A 310 0.30 23.14 -16.60
C ASN A 310 0.11 22.03 -17.66
N ALA A 311 -0.63 20.97 -17.36
CA ALA A 311 -0.76 19.79 -18.22
C ALA A 311 -2.10 19.67 -18.96
N CYS A 312 -2.99 20.66 -18.85
CA CYS A 312 -4.22 20.74 -19.64
C CYS A 312 -4.03 21.77 -20.77
N GLY A 313 -3.30 21.37 -21.81
CA GLY A 313 -3.11 22.09 -23.07
C GLY A 313 -2.95 21.11 -24.21
#